data_AF-A0A379XVM9-F1
#
_entry.id   AF-A0A379XVM9-F1
#
_cell.length_a   1.000
_cell.length_b   1.000
_cell.length_c   1.000
_cell.angle_alpha   90.00
_cell.angle_beta   90.00
_cell.angle_gamma   90.00
#
_symmetry.space_group_name_H-M   'P 1'
#
loop_
_entity.id
_entity.type
_entity.pdbx_description
1 polymer ?
#
loop_
_entity_poly.entity_id
_entity_poly.type
_entity_poly.pdbx_seq_one_letter_code
_entity_poly.pdbx_strand_id
1 'polypeptide(L)'
;MVADNQGNWDIAVTTPLNTGTHSYTVSITDLAQNVSTPLNGSLDIQNGNMAGLVTGNLDINSDTGDTGDSITSNKKPHFSGTAPAGVTVIVTISGKTYKNCCRSAW
;
A
#
# COMPACT_ATOMS: atom_id res chain seq x y z
N MET A 1 6.91 32.47 6.89
CA MET A 1 7.75 31.40 7.46
C MET A 1 9.15 31.57 6.93
N VAL A 2 10.17 31.46 7.78
CA VAL A 2 11.58 31.57 7.41
C VAL A 2 12.28 30.34 7.98
N ALA A 3 13.32 29.85 7.30
CA ALA A 3 14.16 28.80 7.85
C ALA A 3 14.78 29.24 9.20
N ASP A 4 15.04 28.29 10.09
CA ASP A 4 15.66 28.56 11.38
C ASP A 4 17.15 28.93 11.25
N ASN A 5 17.80 29.21 12.38
CA ASN A 5 19.23 29.59 12.43
C ASN A 5 20.18 28.45 12.01
N GLN A 6 19.66 27.23 11.80
CA GLN A 6 20.39 26.07 11.28
C GLN A 6 20.02 25.77 9.81
N GLY A 7 19.10 26.53 9.22
CA GLY A 7 18.64 26.35 7.85
C GLY A 7 17.52 25.31 7.70
N ASN A 8 16.92 24.83 8.78
CA ASN A 8 15.78 23.91 8.71
C ASN A 8 14.48 24.66 8.49
N TRP A 9 13.53 24.01 7.81
CA TRP A 9 12.18 24.52 7.61
C TRP A 9 11.19 23.38 7.75
N ASP A 10 9.97 23.71 8.19
CA ASP A 10 8.84 22.79 8.32
C ASP A 10 7.57 23.51 7.86
N ILE A 11 6.70 22.78 7.15
CA ILE A 11 5.41 23.27 6.68
C ILE A 11 4.38 22.17 6.91
N ALA A 12 3.41 22.45 7.79
CA ALA A 12 2.26 21.59 7.98
C ALA A 12 1.23 21.80 6.87
N VAL A 13 0.81 20.71 6.22
CA VAL A 13 -0.34 20.71 5.32
C VAL A 13 -1.62 20.70 6.17
N THR A 14 -2.34 21.82 6.20
CA THR A 14 -3.51 22.01 7.08
C THR A 14 -4.83 21.54 6.48
N THR A 15 -4.92 21.48 5.15
CA THR A 15 -6.08 20.96 4.43
C THR A 15 -5.77 19.53 3.99
N PRO A 16 -6.59 18.53 4.37
CA PRO A 16 -6.39 17.16 3.93
C PRO A 16 -6.35 17.05 2.41
N LEU A 17 -5.35 16.32 1.90
CA LEU A 17 -5.26 15.96 0.49
C LEU A 17 -6.08 14.69 0.25
N ASN A 18 -6.80 14.65 -0.87
CA ASN A 18 -7.49 13.44 -1.31
C ASN A 18 -6.49 12.37 -1.77
N THR A 19 -6.96 11.12 -1.82
CA THR A 19 -6.21 10.03 -2.44
C THR A 19 -5.86 10.35 -3.89
N GLY A 20 -4.64 9.98 -4.28
CA GLY A 20 -4.09 10.15 -5.61
C GLY A 20 -2.74 10.84 -5.59
N THR A 21 -2.19 11.03 -6.79
CA THR A 21 -0.89 11.64 -7.01
C THR A 21 -1.01 13.17 -7.09
N HIS A 22 -0.16 13.87 -6.34
CA HIS A 22 -0.07 15.32 -6.24
C HIS A 22 1.35 15.78 -6.57
N SER A 23 1.48 16.64 -7.59
CA SER A 23 2.75 17.32 -7.86
C SER A 23 2.95 18.45 -6.86
N TYR A 24 4.18 18.64 -6.38
CA TYR A 24 4.54 19.75 -5.51
C TYR A 24 5.81 20.45 -5.99
N THR A 25 5.95 21.71 -5.60
CA THR A 25 7.15 22.51 -5.84
C THR A 25 7.70 23.11 -4.55
N VAL A 26 9.01 23.29 -4.50
CA VAL A 26 9.70 23.99 -3.40
C VAL A 26 10.60 25.06 -4.00
N SER A 27 10.45 26.30 -3.57
CA SER A 27 11.31 27.43 -3.94
C SER A 27 11.60 28.29 -2.71
N ILE A 28 12.68 29.07 -2.82
CA ILE A 28 13.06 30.06 -1.81
C ILE A 28 13.07 31.45 -2.43
N THR A 29 12.78 32.46 -1.61
CA THR A 29 12.87 33.87 -1.99
C THR A 29 13.77 34.59 -1.00
N ASP A 30 14.73 35.37 -1.50
CA ASP A 30 15.63 36.16 -0.66
C ASP A 30 15.02 37.52 -0.25
N LEU A 31 15.74 38.29 0.58
CA LEU A 31 15.31 39.63 1.02
C LEU A 31 15.18 40.63 -0.14
N ALA A 32 15.90 40.41 -1.24
CA ALA A 32 15.87 41.23 -2.44
C ALA A 32 14.80 40.76 -3.45
N GLN A 33 13.95 39.80 -3.08
CA GLN A 33 12.88 39.22 -3.91
C GLN A 33 13.38 38.39 -5.11
N ASN A 34 14.63 37.92 -5.10
CA ASN A 34 15.07 36.92 -6.07
C ASN A 34 14.52 35.55 -5.68
N VAL A 35 13.99 34.80 -6.65
CA VAL A 35 13.39 33.48 -6.45
C VAL A 35 14.29 32.41 -7.06
N SER A 36 14.51 31.31 -6.34
CA SER A 36 15.28 30.17 -6.86
C SER A 36 14.53 29.43 -7.98
N THR A 37 15.28 28.66 -8.78
CA THR A 37 14.65 27.62 -9.60
C THR A 37 13.87 26.65 -8.69
N PRO A 38 12.59 26.34 -9.00
CA PRO A 38 11.81 25.42 -8.17
C PRO A 38 12.34 23.98 -8.26
N LEU A 39 12.43 23.32 -7.11
CA LEU A 39 12.50 21.86 -7.05
C LEU A 39 11.11 21.31 -7.31
N ASN A 40 11.00 20.28 -8.15
CA ASN A 40 9.73 19.59 -8.43
C ASN A 40 9.75 18.21 -7.80
N GLY A 41 8.61 17.77 -7.30
CA GLY A 41 8.42 16.43 -6.76
C GLY A 41 6.99 15.93 -6.93
N SER A 42 6.78 14.67 -6.58
CA SER A 42 5.48 14.02 -6.60
C SER A 42 5.24 13.32 -5.27
N LEU A 43 4.01 13.44 -4.77
CA LEU A 43 3.51 12.83 -3.54
C LEU A 43 2.29 12.01 -3.89
N ASP A 44 2.26 10.74 -3.51
CA ASP A 44 1.11 9.87 -3.75
C ASP A 44 0.40 9.55 -2.43
N ILE A 45 -0.82 10.08 -2.27
CA ILE A 45 -1.65 9.85 -1.09
C ILE A 45 -2.49 8.61 -1.34
N GLN A 46 -2.26 7.54 -0.60
CA GLN A 46 -2.97 6.27 -0.76
C GLN A 46 -4.18 6.17 0.18
N ASN A 47 -5.30 5.65 -0.31
CA ASN A 47 -6.44 5.30 0.54
C ASN A 47 -6.11 4.00 1.29
N GLY A 48 -6.20 3.99 2.62
CA GLY A 48 -6.02 2.78 3.41
C GLY A 48 -7.16 1.75 3.27
N ASN A 49 -8.16 1.99 2.43
CA ASN A 49 -9.24 1.05 2.18
C ASN A 49 -8.75 -0.17 1.39
N MET A 50 -8.61 -1.30 2.07
CA MET A 50 -8.23 -2.59 1.47
C MET A 50 -9.42 -3.43 1.02
N ALA A 51 -10.66 -2.95 1.19
CA ALA A 51 -11.85 -3.70 0.82
C ALA A 51 -11.89 -3.94 -0.69
N GLY A 52 -12.23 -5.18 -1.10
CA GLY A 52 -12.32 -5.57 -2.51
C GLY A 52 -10.97 -5.77 -3.22
N LEU A 53 -9.84 -5.53 -2.54
CA LEU A 53 -8.51 -5.74 -3.12
C LEU A 53 -7.98 -7.17 -2.93
N VAL A 54 -8.72 -8.02 -2.22
CA VAL A 54 -8.35 -9.41 -1.97
C VAL A 54 -9.35 -10.36 -2.62
N THR A 55 -8.84 -11.38 -3.31
CA THR A 55 -9.59 -12.58 -3.71
C THR A 55 -8.96 -13.79 -3.03
N GLY A 56 -9.74 -14.86 -2.88
CA GLY A 56 -9.21 -16.09 -2.30
C GLY A 56 -10.25 -17.20 -2.32
N ASN A 57 -9.84 -18.39 -2.77
CA ASN A 57 -10.65 -19.61 -2.74
C ASN A 57 -9.74 -20.84 -2.53
N LEU A 58 -10.36 -22.01 -2.41
CA LEU A 58 -9.64 -23.27 -2.56
C LEU A 58 -8.97 -23.29 -3.93
N ASP A 59 -7.66 -23.57 -3.97
CA ASP A 59 -6.93 -23.66 -5.24
C ASP A 59 -7.48 -24.81 -6.08
N ILE A 60 -7.61 -24.60 -7.40
CA ILE A 60 -8.20 -25.61 -8.29
C ILE A 60 -7.45 -26.94 -8.26
N ASN A 61 -6.13 -26.94 -8.04
CA ASN A 61 -5.35 -28.17 -7.95
C ASN A 61 -5.52 -28.87 -6.59
N SER A 62 -6.06 -28.15 -5.61
CA SER A 62 -6.45 -28.71 -4.32
C SER A 62 -7.92 -29.10 -4.27
N ASP A 63 -8.74 -28.75 -5.27
CA ASP A 63 -10.12 -29.17 -5.39
C ASP A 63 -10.19 -30.54 -6.07
N THR A 64 -10.45 -31.60 -5.29
CA THR A 64 -10.42 -32.98 -5.77
C THR A 64 -11.82 -33.54 -6.07
N GLY A 65 -12.87 -32.73 -5.86
CA GLY A 65 -14.27 -33.05 -6.13
C GLY A 65 -14.73 -32.49 -7.48
N ASP A 66 -15.93 -31.93 -7.53
CA ASP A 66 -16.37 -31.21 -8.73
C ASP A 66 -15.68 -29.85 -8.77
N THR A 67 -15.10 -29.51 -9.91
CA THR A 67 -14.36 -28.25 -10.08
C THR A 67 -15.17 -27.03 -9.64
N GLY A 68 -14.70 -26.34 -8.60
CA GLY A 68 -15.28 -25.10 -8.10
C GLY A 68 -16.37 -25.27 -7.05
N ASP A 69 -16.67 -26.50 -6.62
CA ASP A 69 -17.60 -26.77 -5.51
C ASP A 69 -16.96 -26.56 -4.12
N SER A 70 -15.64 -26.36 -4.08
CA SER A 70 -14.84 -26.22 -2.84
C SER A 70 -14.83 -27.48 -1.96
N ILE A 71 -15.03 -28.67 -2.54
CA ILE A 71 -15.03 -29.96 -1.86
C ILE A 71 -13.74 -30.70 -2.18
N THR A 72 -12.94 -30.95 -1.14
CA THR A 72 -11.65 -31.63 -1.32
C THR A 72 -11.40 -32.76 -0.33
N SER A 73 -10.75 -33.81 -0.83
CA SER A 73 -10.17 -34.90 -0.05
C SER A 73 -8.70 -34.63 0.32
N ASN A 74 -8.09 -33.59 -0.25
CA ASN A 74 -6.74 -33.16 0.08
C ASN A 74 -6.70 -32.61 1.52
N LYS A 75 -6.00 -33.31 2.40
CA LYS A 75 -5.86 -32.94 3.83
C LYS A 75 -4.93 -31.74 4.08
N LYS A 76 -4.20 -31.30 3.04
CA LYS A 76 -3.34 -30.12 3.04
C LYS A 76 -3.64 -29.30 1.78
N PRO A 77 -4.86 -28.75 1.66
CA PRO A 77 -5.22 -27.97 0.49
C PRO A 77 -4.45 -26.66 0.45
N HIS A 78 -4.23 -26.17 -0.75
CA HIS A 78 -3.77 -24.82 -1.00
C HIS A 78 -4.96 -23.89 -1.19
N PHE A 79 -4.80 -22.66 -0.69
CA PHE A 79 -5.68 -21.55 -1.01
C PHE A 79 -4.89 -20.56 -1.84
N SER A 80 -5.51 -20.02 -2.87
CA SER A 80 -4.90 -19.07 -3.79
C SER A 80 -5.86 -17.95 -4.15
N GLY A 81 -5.30 -16.84 -4.62
CA GLY A 81 -6.02 -15.60 -4.90
C GLY A 81 -5.05 -14.46 -5.18
N THR A 82 -5.56 -13.23 -5.19
CA THR A 82 -4.81 -12.01 -5.47
C THR A 82 -4.94 -11.01 -4.33
N ALA A 83 -3.90 -10.21 -4.11
CA ALA A 83 -3.87 -9.10 -3.17
C ALA A 83 -2.83 -8.06 -3.65
N PRO A 84 -2.87 -6.79 -3.17
CA PRO A 84 -1.83 -5.82 -3.47
C PRO A 84 -0.44 -6.30 -3.03
N ALA A 85 0.60 -5.90 -3.75
CA ALA A 85 1.97 -6.23 -3.37
C ALA A 85 2.33 -5.65 -2.00
N GLY A 86 3.12 -6.39 -1.20
CA GLY A 86 3.61 -5.93 0.10
C GLY A 86 2.63 -6.06 1.27
N VAL A 87 1.42 -6.58 1.05
CA VAL A 87 0.45 -6.83 2.13
C VAL A 87 0.63 -8.22 2.74
N THR A 88 0.11 -8.42 3.95
CA THR A 88 0.03 -9.74 4.59
C THR A 88 -1.32 -10.38 4.28
N VAL A 89 -1.31 -11.58 3.69
CA VAL A 89 -2.54 -12.37 3.48
C VAL A 89 -2.74 -13.32 4.65
N ILE A 90 -3.96 -13.33 5.20
CA ILE A 90 -4.38 -14.16 6.33
C ILE A 90 -5.52 -15.06 5.87
N VAL A 91 -5.35 -16.37 6.01
CA VAL A 91 -6.38 -17.38 5.76
C VAL A 91 -6.74 -18.03 7.09
N THR A 92 -8.02 -18.04 7.45
CA THR A 92 -8.50 -18.67 8.69
C THR A 92 -9.42 -19.84 8.35
N ILE A 93 -9.06 -21.05 8.79
CA ILE A 93 -9.81 -22.28 8.53
C ILE A 93 -10.13 -22.92 9.89
N SER A 94 -11.41 -23.08 10.20
CA SER A 94 -11.89 -23.65 11.48
C SER A 94 -11.23 -23.01 12.72
N GLY A 95 -11.03 -21.70 12.69
CA GLY A 95 -10.40 -20.93 13.77
C GLY A 95 -8.87 -20.97 13.79
N LYS A 96 -8.22 -21.75 12.92
CA LYS A 96 -6.75 -21.75 12.78
C LYS A 96 -6.31 -20.80 11.68
N THR A 97 -5.34 -19.95 12.00
CA THR A 97 -4.80 -18.94 11.07
C THR A 97 -3.52 -19.42 10.38
N TYR A 98 -3.49 -19.22 9.07
CA TYR A 98 -2.34 -19.38 8.19
C TYR A 98 -2.02 -18.02 7.58
N LYS A 99 -0.73 -17.69 7.49
CA LYS A 99 -0.28 -16.41 6.93
C LYS A 99 0.73 -16.69 5.84
N ASN A 100 0.58 -15.99 4.72
CA ASN A 100 1.69 -15.85 3.79
C ASN A 100 2.28 -14.46 4.05
N CYS A 101 3.42 -14.43 4.74
CA CYS A 101 4.17 -13.19 4.92
C CYS A 101 4.91 -12.89 3.62
N CYS A 102 4.93 -11.62 3.23
CA CYS A 102 5.74 -11.18 2.10
C CYS A 102 7.16 -11.71 2.27
N ARG A 103 7.73 -12.36 1.25
CA ARG A 103 9.17 -12.59 1.24
C ARG A 103 9.81 -11.23 1.46
N SER A 104 10.58 -11.11 2.54
CA SER A 104 11.50 -9.99 2.74
C SER A 104 12.35 -9.88 1.48
N ALA A 105 12.14 -8.82 0.70
CA ALA A 105 13.08 -8.44 -0.35
C ALA A 105 14.37 -8.03 0.37
N TRP A 106 15.46 -8.72 0.02
CA TRP A 106 16.82 -8.42 0.44
C TRP A 106 17.30 -7.10 -0.16
#